data_AF-A0A2D8FLT2-F1
#
_entry.id   AF-A0A2D8FLT2-F1
#
_cell.length_a   1.000
_cell.length_b   1.000
_cell.length_c   1.000
_cell.angle_alpha   90.00
_cell.angle_beta   90.00
_cell.angle_gamma   90.00
#
_symmetry.space_group_name_H-M   'P 1'
#
loop_
_entity.id
_entity.type
_entity.pdbx_description
1 polymer ?
#
loop_
_entity_poly.entity_id
_entity_poly.type
_entity_poly.pdbx_seq_one_letter_code
_entity_poly.pdbx_strand_id
1 'polypeptide(L)' 'RRNRIENLNANQSSSYTDQDAVREETIKAKRAFARRGWPTIDVTRRSVEETAAAITNLLSEHRTHKIGTSW' A
#
# COMPACT_ATOMS: atom_id res chain seq x y z
N ARG A 1 -23.89 35.83 15.74
CA ARG A 1 -22.91 36.36 14.78
C ARG A 1 -21.57 36.61 15.47
N ARG A 2 -20.64 35.66 15.61
CA ARG A 2 -20.52 34.20 15.28
C ARG A 2 -20.43 33.69 13.84
N ASN A 3 -21.13 34.21 12.82
CA ASN A 3 -21.69 33.33 11.76
C ASN A 3 -20.72 32.82 10.65
N ARG A 4 -19.43 32.63 10.95
CA ARG A 4 -18.54 31.70 10.22
C ARG A 4 -17.81 30.68 11.12
N ILE A 5 -17.93 30.75 12.45
CA ILE A 5 -17.26 29.85 13.41
C ILE A 5 -18.27 28.85 14.01
N GLU A 6 -19.03 28.20 13.13
CA GLU A 6 -19.97 27.12 13.47
C GLU A 6 -19.96 25.95 12.46
N ASN A 7 -19.11 26.02 11.44
CA ASN A 7 -18.86 24.91 10.51
C ASN A 7 -17.45 24.31 10.71
N LEU A 8 -17.00 24.32 11.97
CA LEU A 8 -15.82 23.62 12.49
C LEU A 8 -16.24 22.46 13.41
N ASN A 9 -17.44 21.90 13.17
CA ASN A 9 -17.97 20.77 13.92
C ASN A 9 -17.24 19.48 13.53
N ALA A 10 -16.09 19.33 14.17
CA ALA A 10 -15.14 18.23 14.19
C ALA A 10 -15.77 16.83 14.39
N ASN A 11 -16.40 16.30 13.34
CA ASN A 11 -16.94 14.94 13.28
C ASN A 11 -16.24 14.05 12.22
N GLN A 12 -14.99 14.38 11.86
CA GLN A 12 -14.21 13.62 10.87
C GLN A 12 -12.84 13.12 11.39
N SER A 13 -12.65 13.10 12.71
CA SER A 13 -11.43 12.67 13.39
C SER A 13 -11.44 11.22 13.90
N SER A 14 -12.60 10.54 13.90
CA SER A 14 -12.77 9.24 14.59
C SER A 14 -12.64 7.99 13.70
N SER A 15 -12.52 8.14 12.37
CA SER A 15 -12.44 7.00 11.42
C SER A 15 -11.04 6.78 10.83
N TYR A 16 -10.12 7.73 11.02
CA TYR A 16 -8.76 7.68 10.42
C TYR A 16 -7.68 7.16 11.39
N THR A 17 -8.08 6.71 12.58
CA THR A 17 -7.18 6.55 13.74
C THR A 17 -7.28 5.16 14.39
N ASP A 18 -8.12 4.26 13.88
CA ASP A 18 -8.23 2.90 14.38
C ASP A 18 -7.06 2.03 13.85
N GLN A 19 -5.99 2.00 14.63
CA GLN A 19 -4.78 1.25 14.29
C GLN A 19 -5.02 -0.26 14.25
N ASP A 20 -6.00 -0.78 14.99
CA ASP A 20 -6.32 -2.20 15.02
C ASP A 20 -7.06 -2.61 13.73
N ALA A 21 -7.98 -1.77 13.24
CA ALA A 21 -8.62 -1.95 11.93
C ALA A 21 -7.58 -1.94 10.78
N VAL A 22 -6.65 -0.98 10.78
CA VAL A 22 -5.55 -0.91 9.78
C VAL A 22 -4.63 -2.14 9.87
N ARG A 23 -4.38 -2.64 11.08
CA ARG A 23 -3.57 -3.84 11.32
C ARG A 23 -4.27 -5.09 10.76
N GLU A 24 -5.57 -5.25 11.00
CA GLU A 24 -6.35 -6.34 10.41
C GLU A 24 -6.37 -6.30 8.88
N GLU A 25 -6.60 -5.12 8.28
CA GLU A 25 -6.61 -4.96 6.83
C GLU A 25 -5.24 -5.31 6.22
N THR A 26 -4.16 -4.82 6.83
CA THR A 26 -2.78 -5.15 6.42
C THR A 26 -2.52 -6.66 6.47
N ILE A 27 -3.02 -7.36 7.50
CA ILE A 27 -2.91 -8.82 7.61
C ILE A 27 -3.76 -9.53 6.54
N LYS A 28 -4.99 -9.07 6.29
CA LYS A 28 -5.87 -9.60 5.23
C LYS A 28 -5.22 -9.44 3.84
N ALA A 29 -4.64 -8.29 3.55
CA ALA A 29 -3.89 -8.00 2.32
C ALA A 29 -2.66 -8.90 2.18
N LYS A 30 -1.77 -8.96 3.19
CA LYS A 30 -0.59 -9.85 3.19
C LYS A 30 -0.96 -11.32 2.96
N ARG A 31 -2.03 -11.81 3.60
CA ARG A 31 -2.55 -13.18 3.36
C ARG A 31 -3.07 -13.36 1.93
N ALA A 32 -3.69 -12.35 1.32
CA ALA A 32 -4.17 -12.41 -0.06
C ALA A 32 -3.02 -12.44 -1.08
N PHE A 33 -1.97 -11.64 -0.87
CA PHE A 33 -0.76 -11.64 -1.70
C PHE A 33 -0.03 -12.98 -1.63
N ALA A 34 0.17 -13.52 -0.41
CA ALA A 34 0.78 -14.83 -0.21
C ALA A 34 0.02 -15.95 -0.94
N ARG A 35 -1.33 -16.00 -0.86
CA ARG A 35 -2.15 -17.01 -1.58
C ARG A 35 -2.05 -16.91 -3.10
N ARG A 36 -1.72 -15.74 -3.65
CA ARG A 36 -1.57 -15.53 -5.10
C ARG A 36 -0.12 -15.61 -5.58
N GLY A 37 0.83 -15.89 -4.70
CA GLY A 37 2.27 -15.85 -5.00
C GLY A 37 2.76 -14.45 -5.41
N TRP A 38 2.07 -13.38 -4.99
CA TRP A 38 2.41 -12.04 -5.43
C TRP A 38 3.59 -11.47 -4.64
N PRO A 39 4.64 -10.95 -5.32
CA PRO A 39 5.75 -10.28 -4.68
C PRO A 39 5.26 -9.07 -3.88
N THR A 40 5.75 -8.92 -2.64
CA THR A 40 5.39 -7.83 -1.74
C THR A 40 6.61 -6.94 -1.51
N ILE A 41 6.48 -5.64 -1.77
CA ILE A 41 7.54 -4.65 -1.55
C ILE A 41 7.25 -3.91 -0.25
N ASP A 42 8.20 -3.89 0.68
CA ASP A 42 8.14 -3.05 1.88
C ASP A 42 8.59 -1.62 1.53
N VAL A 43 7.74 -0.64 1.84
CA VAL A 43 7.92 0.79 1.56
C VAL A 43 8.11 1.63 2.83
N THR A 44 8.06 1.01 4.03
CA THR A 44 7.89 1.71 5.32
C THR A 44 9.01 2.72 5.65
N ARG A 45 10.18 2.60 5.01
CA ARG A 45 11.33 3.52 5.15
C ARG A 45 12.05 3.78 3.81
N ARG A 46 11.30 3.82 2.70
CA ARG A 46 11.86 4.06 1.35
C ARG A 46 11.32 5.35 0.75
N SER A 47 12.11 5.98 -0.11
CA SER A 47 11.63 7.09 -0.94
C SER A 47 10.65 6.60 -2.01
N VAL A 48 9.93 7.53 -2.65
CA VAL A 48 9.01 7.20 -3.75
C VAL A 48 9.81 6.72 -4.97
N GLU A 49 10.97 7.31 -5.22
CA GLU A 49 11.92 6.96 -6.26
C GLU A 49 12.52 5.56 -6.05
N GLU A 50 12.95 5.23 -4.83
CA GLU A 50 13.41 3.88 -4.47
C GLU A 50 12.31 2.82 -4.65
N THR A 51 11.07 3.18 -4.30
CA THR A 51 9.90 2.32 -4.47
C THR A 51 9.60 2.09 -5.96
N ALA A 52 9.66 3.14 -6.78
CA ALA A 52 9.49 3.05 -8.23
C ALA A 52 10.60 2.21 -8.90
N ALA A 53 11.84 2.34 -8.45
CA ALA A 53 12.96 1.51 -8.89
C ALA A 53 12.73 0.03 -8.54
N ALA A 54 12.28 -0.27 -7.31
CA ALA A 54 11.96 -1.64 -6.89
C ALA A 54 10.84 -2.27 -7.74
N ILE A 55 9.78 -1.51 -8.07
CA ILE A 55 8.69 -1.96 -8.96
C ILE A 55 9.22 -2.21 -10.38
N THR A 56 10.08 -1.33 -10.89
CA THR A 56 10.64 -1.43 -12.24
C THR A 56 11.58 -2.63 -12.39
N ASN A 57 12.42 -2.89 -11.38
CA ASN A 57 13.29 -4.06 -11.33
C ASN A 57 12.47 -5.35 -11.29
N LEU A 58 11.49 -5.44 -10.40
CA LEU A 58 10.59 -6.59 -10.27
C LEU A 58 9.81 -6.89 -11.57
N LEU A 59 9.33 -5.85 -12.26
CA LEU A 59 8.68 -6.00 -13.57
C LEU A 59 9.66 -6.49 -14.65
N SER A 60 10.90 -6.01 -14.61
CA SER A 60 11.96 -6.41 -15.55
C SER A 60 12.39 -7.86 -15.31
N GLU A 61 12.59 -8.27 -14.07
CA GLU A 61 12.86 -9.65 -13.66
C GLU A 61 11.76 -10.61 -14.16
N HIS A 62 10.48 -10.27 -13.94
CA HIS A 62 9.36 -11.11 -14.40
C HIS A 62 9.27 -11.17 -15.93
N ARG A 63 9.56 -10.07 -16.65
CA ARG A 63 9.66 -10.08 -18.12
C ARG A 63 10.80 -10.99 -18.61
N THR A 64 11.99 -10.86 -18.04
CA THR A 64 13.15 -11.69 -18.40
C THR A 64 12.92 -13.17 -18.09
N HIS A 65 12.32 -13.50 -16.94
CA HIS A 65 11.98 -14.88 -16.59
C HIS A 65 11.04 -15.54 -17.61
N LYS A 66 10.05 -14.80 -18.12
CA LYS A 66 9.14 -15.29 -19.18
C LYS A 66 9.84 -15.52 -20.51
N ILE A 67 10.89 -14.76 -20.83
CA ILE A 67 11.67 -14.95 -22.05
C ILE A 67 12.54 -16.21 -21.96
N GLY A 68 13.05 -16.55 -20.77
CA GLY A 68 13.85 -17.78 -20.55
C GLY A 68 13.07 -19.09 -20.42
N THR A 69 11.74 -19.05 -20.34
CA THR A 69 10.88 -20.26 -20.19
C THR A 69 10.18 -20.71 -21.47
N SER A 70 10.49 -20.09 -22.62
CA SER A 70 10.04 -20.54 -23.94
C SER A 70 11.08 -21.44 -24.59
N TRP A 71 10.98 -22.75 -24.34
CA TRP A 71 11.67 -23.81 -25.09
C TRP A 71 10.64 -24.62 -25.90
#